data_AF-A0A2H1X270-F1
#
_entry.id   AF-A0A2H1X270-F1
#
_cell.length_a   1.000
_cell.length_b   1.000
_cell.length_c   1.000
_cell.angle_alpha   90.00
_cell.angle_beta   90.00
_cell.angle_gamma   90.00
#
_symmetry.space_group_name_H-M   'P 1'
#
loop_
_entity.id
_entity.type
_entity.pdbx_description
1 polymer ?
#
loop_
_entity_poly.entity_id
_entity_poly.type
_entity_poly.pdbx_seq_one_letter_code
_entity_poly.pdbx_strand_id
1 'polypeptide(L)'
;LILLCYSNGVNVEGSTHRQVVDLIKSGGDCLTLTVISVTQREAERLEPCDDGSAPVGVIGGAANSRATVYQRYDYTDKRSLPVSIPDYRIVMERNTGRSYVAFNVHMAGRHLCSRRYREFAALHHTLRKEFLGFNFPKLPGKWPFTLSEQQLDGRRRGLEQYLEKVCAVRVIAESDAVQEFLTDSDDSSNPTPVDLKVLLPDKEVVTVSVLKSTNADDVYRAVCEKIGLSKSVQKYFYLFEIVEYNFERKLQPNECPHSLYIQNYSTASSSCLSIRKWLFNPRTEISVVAEDSTAAAFIFWQAVEDVNRGVCVAGARLYQLKALQDVRRAADYLSLARSLPGYGHVSFPAARAERSECRAATALCVLLGWPGLALQAPDPEPARPAAPPAEIPWRNVRDWRADDEAAAARITYTRNDNHTRTLTLYTPYYQFLCNCMDRIAEEANWVDTGE
;
A
#
# COMPACT_ATOMS: atom_id res chain seq x y z
N LEU A 1 -15.40 16.37 -3.30
CA LEU A 1 -16.26 15.39 -4.03
C LEU A 1 -15.74 15.18 -5.46
N ILE A 2 -15.73 13.94 -5.97
CA ILE A 2 -15.42 13.63 -7.39
C ILE A 2 -16.76 13.47 -8.12
N LEU A 3 -17.07 14.39 -9.05
CA LEU A 3 -18.21 14.25 -9.95
C LEU A 3 -17.74 13.52 -11.23
N LEU A 4 -18.26 12.32 -11.43
CA LEU A 4 -18.12 11.58 -12.68
C LEU A 4 -19.05 12.20 -13.71
N CYS A 5 -18.50 12.91 -14.69
CA CYS A 5 -19.28 13.49 -15.78
C CYS A 5 -19.19 12.67 -17.07
N TYR A 6 -18.11 11.93 -17.32
CA TYR A 6 -17.99 11.10 -18.53
C TYR A 6 -17.37 9.72 -18.26
N SER A 7 -17.94 8.70 -18.90
CA SER A 7 -17.39 7.33 -19.00
C SER A 7 -17.19 6.98 -20.47
N ASN A 8 -15.96 6.66 -20.88
CA ASN A 8 -15.59 6.36 -22.26
C ASN A 8 -16.03 7.45 -23.27
N GLY A 9 -15.94 8.72 -22.87
CA GLY A 9 -16.35 9.87 -23.69
C GLY A 9 -17.86 10.14 -23.73
N VAL A 10 -18.68 9.37 -23.00
CA VAL A 10 -20.15 9.55 -22.91
C VAL A 10 -20.50 10.26 -21.61
N ASN A 11 -21.30 11.33 -21.69
CA ASN A 11 -21.75 12.07 -20.51
C ASN A 11 -22.66 11.16 -19.64
N VAL A 12 -22.32 11.01 -18.35
CA VAL A 12 -23.05 10.17 -17.39
C VAL A 12 -23.83 10.98 -16.35
N GLU A 13 -23.89 12.31 -16.48
CA GLU A 13 -24.68 13.18 -15.62
C GLU A 13 -26.17 12.80 -15.69
N GLY A 14 -26.78 12.51 -14.54
CA GLY A 14 -28.16 12.02 -14.45
C GLY A 14 -28.38 10.55 -14.86
N SER A 15 -27.33 9.81 -15.22
CA SER A 15 -27.43 8.38 -15.54
C SER A 15 -27.63 7.53 -14.29
N THR A 16 -28.39 6.45 -14.42
CA THR A 16 -28.53 5.47 -13.33
C THR A 16 -27.26 4.65 -13.17
N HIS A 17 -27.00 4.16 -11.95
CA HIS A 17 -25.82 3.33 -11.66
C HIS A 17 -25.65 2.14 -12.62
N ARG A 18 -26.77 1.50 -13.02
CA ARG A 18 -26.77 0.39 -13.99
C ARG A 18 -26.25 0.81 -15.37
N GLN A 19 -26.67 1.97 -15.87
CA GLN A 19 -26.24 2.48 -17.18
C GLN A 19 -24.75 2.83 -17.20
N VAL A 20 -24.24 3.38 -16.09
CA VAL A 20 -22.80 3.66 -15.95
C VAL A 20 -21.99 2.36 -15.91
N VAL A 21 -22.46 1.33 -15.20
CA VAL A 21 -21.80 0.01 -15.16
C VAL A 21 -21.79 -0.67 -16.53
N ASP A 22 -22.86 -0.53 -17.32
CA ASP A 22 -22.92 -1.10 -18.67
C ASP A 22 -21.98 -0.36 -19.64
N LEU A 23 -21.79 0.96 -19.48
CA LEU A 23 -20.79 1.76 -20.22
C LEU A 23 -19.35 1.41 -19.86
N ILE A 24 -19.10 1.05 -18.60
CA ILE A 24 -17.78 0.56 -18.16
C ILE A 24 -17.49 -0.80 -18.81
N LYS A 25 -18.47 -1.72 -18.79
CA LYS A 25 -18.33 -3.06 -19.38
C LYS A 25 -18.13 -3.04 -20.89
N SER A 26 -18.66 -2.04 -21.59
CA SER A 26 -18.48 -1.91 -23.04
C SER A 26 -17.09 -1.38 -23.44
N GLY A 27 -16.27 -0.90 -22.49
CA GLY A 27 -14.92 -0.39 -22.72
C GLY A 27 -13.81 -1.44 -22.90
N GLY A 28 -14.11 -2.74 -22.70
CA GLY A 28 -13.10 -3.80 -22.77
C GLY A 28 -12.07 -3.67 -21.64
N ASP A 29 -10.77 -3.69 -21.98
CA ASP A 29 -9.66 -3.71 -21.01
C ASP A 29 -9.20 -2.32 -20.55
N CYS A 30 -9.79 -1.24 -21.06
CA CYS A 30 -9.41 0.12 -20.72
C CYS A 30 -10.65 0.95 -20.37
N LEU A 31 -10.59 1.68 -19.26
CA LEU A 31 -11.63 2.60 -18.82
C LEU A 31 -11.08 4.02 -18.82
N THR A 32 -11.67 4.91 -19.62
CA THR A 32 -11.34 6.33 -19.61
C THR A 32 -12.42 7.10 -18.84
N LEU A 33 -12.03 7.74 -17.74
CA LEU A 33 -12.91 8.58 -16.92
C LEU A 33 -12.48 10.04 -17.02
N THR A 34 -13.42 10.94 -17.29
CA THR A 34 -13.17 12.37 -17.20
C THR A 34 -13.73 12.89 -15.89
N VAL A 35 -12.82 13.31 -15.01
CA VAL A 35 -13.14 13.96 -13.74
C VAL A 35 -13.12 15.46 -13.96
N ILE A 36 -14.16 16.16 -13.53
CA ILE A 36 -14.17 17.62 -13.57
C ILE A 36 -13.64 18.13 -12.22
N SER A 37 -12.62 18.98 -12.27
CA SER A 37 -12.19 19.76 -11.12
C SER A 37 -13.21 20.88 -10.89
N VAL A 38 -13.97 20.79 -9.79
CA VAL A 38 -14.82 21.89 -9.32
C VAL A 38 -13.97 22.91 -8.59
N THR A 39 -14.30 24.20 -8.76
CA THR A 39 -13.65 25.25 -7.96
C THR A 39 -13.88 24.99 -6.47
N GLN A 40 -12.97 25.43 -5.61
CA GLN A 40 -13.11 25.24 -4.16
C GLN A 40 -14.48 25.72 -3.64
N ARG A 41 -14.99 26.81 -4.23
CA ARG A 41 -16.30 27.39 -3.93
C ARG A 41 -17.50 26.54 -4.39
N GLU A 42 -17.35 25.76 -5.46
CA GLU A 42 -18.38 24.82 -5.94
C GLU A 42 -18.29 23.49 -5.21
N ALA A 43 -17.08 23.03 -4.89
CA ALA A 43 -16.84 21.91 -4.00
C ALA A 43 -17.49 22.15 -2.63
N GLU A 44 -17.31 23.34 -2.04
CA GLU A 44 -17.95 23.78 -0.79
C GLU A 44 -19.48 23.82 -0.86
N ARG A 45 -20.08 24.07 -2.04
CA ARG A 45 -21.55 24.05 -2.23
C ARG A 45 -22.13 22.64 -2.39
N LEU A 46 -21.29 21.69 -2.82
CA LEU A 46 -21.64 20.29 -3.06
C LEU A 46 -21.29 19.40 -1.86
N GLU A 47 -20.37 19.86 -1.01
CA GLU A 47 -20.13 19.30 0.31
C GLU A 47 -21.32 19.64 1.22
N PRO A 48 -21.82 18.68 2.03
CA PRO A 48 -22.81 19.00 3.05
C PRO A 48 -22.17 20.00 4.03
N CYS A 49 -22.57 21.26 3.94
CA CYS A 49 -22.02 22.37 4.72
C CYS A 49 -22.03 22.04 6.23
N ASP A 50 -20.86 22.08 6.86
CA ASP A 50 -20.67 21.85 8.31
C ASP A 50 -20.79 23.16 9.13
N ASP A 51 -21.13 24.28 8.47
CA ASP A 51 -21.43 25.53 9.15
C ASP A 51 -22.90 25.60 9.56
N GLY A 52 -23.13 25.62 10.87
CA GLY A 52 -24.43 25.67 11.54
C GLY A 52 -25.26 26.95 11.31
N SER A 53 -25.38 27.44 10.07
CA SER A 53 -26.21 28.60 9.74
C SER A 53 -26.88 28.54 8.36
N ALA A 54 -27.68 27.51 8.09
CA ALA A 54 -28.86 27.66 7.22
C ALA A 54 -29.93 26.58 7.49
N PRO A 55 -31.21 26.94 7.67
CA PRO A 55 -32.27 26.01 8.03
C PRO A 55 -32.92 25.41 6.79
N VAL A 56 -32.97 24.08 6.68
CA VAL A 56 -33.94 23.42 5.79
C VAL A 56 -34.48 22.16 6.47
N GLY A 57 -35.79 22.21 6.80
CA GLY A 57 -36.63 21.02 6.87
C GLY A 57 -36.85 20.38 8.25
N VAL A 58 -37.33 21.14 9.25
CA VAL A 58 -38.11 20.53 10.33
C VAL A 58 -39.49 20.15 9.77
N ILE A 59 -39.77 18.85 9.70
CA ILE A 59 -41.15 18.36 9.84
C ILE A 59 -41.15 17.45 11.06
N GLY A 60 -41.77 17.91 12.15
CA GLY A 60 -42.04 17.10 13.34
C GLY A 60 -41.44 17.69 14.61
N GLY A 61 -42.29 18.29 15.44
CA GLY A 61 -41.92 19.05 16.64
C GLY A 61 -41.17 18.29 17.73
N ALA A 62 -40.23 18.98 18.37
CA ALA A 62 -40.22 19.25 19.81
C ALA A 62 -38.94 20.04 20.12
N ALA A 63 -39.11 21.30 20.52
CA ALA A 63 -38.04 22.13 21.04
C ALA A 63 -37.60 21.57 22.40
N ASN A 64 -36.46 20.87 22.43
CA ASN A 64 -35.51 20.73 23.54
C ASN A 64 -34.62 19.51 23.29
N SER A 65 -33.55 19.66 22.51
CA SER A 65 -32.46 18.68 22.48
C SER A 65 -31.17 19.42 22.13
N ARG A 66 -30.19 19.38 23.04
CA ARG A 66 -28.83 19.91 22.85
C ARG A 66 -28.25 19.33 21.57
N ALA A 67 -28.11 20.17 20.54
CA ALA A 67 -27.43 19.80 19.30
C ALA A 67 -25.98 19.45 19.62
N THR A 68 -25.71 18.15 19.66
CA THR A 68 -24.35 17.61 19.74
C THR A 68 -23.92 17.49 18.29
N VAL A 69 -22.88 18.22 17.88
CA VAL A 69 -22.31 18.14 16.53
C VAL A 69 -21.81 16.71 16.35
N TYR A 70 -22.55 15.89 15.62
CA TYR A 70 -22.12 14.54 15.28
C TYR A 70 -21.17 14.64 14.08
N GLN A 71 -19.92 14.20 14.25
CA GLN A 71 -19.02 13.94 13.12
C GLN A 71 -19.74 13.04 12.11
N ARG A 72 -19.93 13.57 10.89
CA ARG A 72 -20.68 12.88 9.84
C ARG A 72 -19.74 11.96 9.08
N TYR A 73 -19.57 10.73 9.57
CA TYR A 73 -18.80 9.71 8.86
C TYR A 73 -19.49 9.30 7.54
N ASP A 74 -18.70 9.07 6.50
CA ASP A 74 -19.16 8.48 5.25
C ASP A 74 -19.14 6.94 5.35
N TYR A 75 -20.33 6.34 5.47
CA TYR A 75 -20.52 4.89 5.53
C TYR A 75 -20.77 4.24 4.15
N THR A 76 -20.80 5.03 3.08
CA THR A 76 -21.05 4.54 1.72
C THR A 76 -19.81 3.93 1.09
N ASP A 77 -18.64 4.35 1.56
CA ASP A 77 -17.36 3.83 1.15
C ASP A 77 -17.14 2.41 1.66
N LYS A 78 -17.39 1.46 0.76
CA LYS A 78 -17.33 0.03 1.05
C LYS A 78 -16.27 -0.66 0.21
N ARG A 79 -15.55 -1.58 0.85
CA ARG A 79 -14.59 -2.49 0.23
C ARG A 79 -14.87 -3.93 0.62
N SER A 80 -14.59 -4.86 -0.29
CA SER A 80 -14.60 -6.28 0.04
C SER A 80 -13.27 -6.64 0.71
N LEU A 81 -13.28 -6.85 2.03
CA LEU A 81 -12.17 -7.47 2.74
C LEU A 81 -12.54 -8.94 3.01
N PRO A 82 -11.81 -9.92 2.47
CA PRO A 82 -12.09 -11.34 2.70
C PRO A 82 -11.72 -11.73 4.14
N VAL A 83 -12.66 -11.55 5.06
CA VAL A 83 -12.56 -11.96 6.47
C VAL A 83 -12.97 -13.42 6.60
N SER A 84 -12.22 -14.21 7.37
CA SER A 84 -12.61 -15.56 7.74
C SER A 84 -12.26 -15.89 9.19
N ILE A 85 -13.04 -16.78 9.80
CA ILE A 85 -12.79 -17.38 11.10
C ILE A 85 -12.90 -18.89 10.89
N PRO A 86 -11.87 -19.55 10.33
CA PRO A 86 -11.96 -20.94 9.89
C PRO A 86 -12.16 -21.91 11.08
N ASP A 87 -11.59 -21.61 12.23
CA ASP A 87 -11.55 -22.49 13.39
C ASP A 87 -11.50 -21.73 14.72
N TYR A 88 -11.40 -22.48 15.81
CA TYR A 88 -11.24 -21.98 17.17
C TYR A 88 -10.32 -22.90 17.96
N ARG A 89 -9.65 -22.36 18.98
CA ARG A 89 -8.79 -23.10 19.91
C ARG A 89 -9.24 -22.94 21.36
N ILE A 90 -8.99 -23.95 22.18
CA ILE A 90 -9.19 -23.89 23.62
C ILE A 90 -7.89 -23.42 24.25
N VAL A 91 -7.91 -22.24 24.87
CA VAL A 91 -6.75 -21.63 25.54
C VAL A 91 -6.88 -21.80 27.03
N MET A 92 -5.83 -22.30 27.70
CA MET A 92 -5.76 -22.34 29.17
C MET A 92 -5.16 -21.04 29.71
N GLU A 93 -5.88 -20.39 30.62
CA GLU A 93 -5.43 -19.18 31.30
C GLU A 93 -4.50 -19.58 32.45
N ARG A 94 -3.19 -19.37 32.30
CA ARG A 94 -2.16 -19.80 33.29
C ARG A 94 -2.43 -19.28 34.70
N ASN A 95 -3.00 -18.08 34.81
CA ASN A 95 -3.21 -17.41 36.09
C ASN A 95 -4.43 -17.94 36.86
N THR A 96 -5.42 -18.53 36.17
CA THR A 96 -6.69 -18.96 36.78
C THR A 96 -6.94 -20.47 36.65
N GLY A 97 -6.15 -21.16 35.81
CA GLY A 97 -6.35 -22.57 35.45
C GLY A 97 -7.61 -22.81 34.60
N ARG A 98 -8.37 -21.78 34.24
CA ARG A 98 -9.60 -21.91 33.46
C ARG A 98 -9.30 -21.91 31.97
N SER A 99 -10.03 -22.72 31.21
CA SER A 99 -9.96 -22.68 29.76
C SER A 99 -11.05 -21.80 29.16
N TYR A 100 -10.76 -21.19 28.01
CA TYR A 100 -11.73 -20.45 27.21
C TYR A 100 -11.55 -20.74 25.73
N VAL A 101 -12.61 -20.51 24.94
CA VAL A 101 -12.57 -20.65 23.48
C VAL A 101 -12.13 -19.33 22.85
N ALA A 102 -11.08 -19.38 22.04
CA ALA A 102 -10.60 -18.30 21.20
C ALA A 102 -10.87 -18.63 19.72
N PHE A 103 -11.43 -17.67 18.99
CA PHE A 103 -11.72 -17.76 17.56
C PHE A 103 -10.57 -17.15 16.77
N ASN A 104 -10.04 -17.87 15.79
CA ASN A 104 -8.88 -17.44 15.02
C ASN A 104 -9.33 -16.57 13.84
N VAL A 105 -9.10 -15.27 13.93
CA VAL A 105 -9.50 -14.31 12.90
C VAL A 105 -8.43 -14.23 11.83
N HIS A 106 -8.86 -14.40 10.59
CA HIS A 106 -8.05 -14.27 9.40
C HIS A 106 -8.62 -13.22 8.46
N MET A 107 -7.74 -12.56 7.70
CA MET A 107 -8.15 -11.66 6.62
C MET A 107 -7.23 -11.84 5.41
N ALA A 108 -7.79 -11.95 4.21
CA ALA A 108 -7.05 -12.29 2.99
C ALA A 108 -6.19 -13.57 3.14
N GLY A 109 -6.67 -14.52 3.95
CA GLY A 109 -5.96 -15.75 4.26
C GLY A 109 -4.70 -15.55 5.12
N ARG A 110 -4.62 -14.46 5.88
CA ARG A 110 -3.57 -14.13 6.86
C ARG A 110 -4.14 -14.25 8.27
N HIS A 111 -3.47 -14.92 9.20
CA HIS A 111 -3.89 -14.92 10.60
C HIS A 111 -3.57 -13.56 11.22
N LEU A 112 -4.57 -12.89 11.83
CA LEU A 112 -4.38 -11.58 12.48
C LEU A 112 -4.35 -11.70 14.00
N CYS A 113 -5.36 -12.36 14.58
CA CYS A 113 -5.46 -12.51 16.02
C CYS A 113 -6.33 -13.70 16.43
N SER A 114 -6.26 -14.07 17.71
CA SER A 114 -7.14 -15.06 18.33
C SER A 114 -7.92 -14.42 19.47
N ARG A 115 -9.25 -14.31 19.36
CA ARG A 115 -10.08 -13.59 20.33
C ARG A 115 -11.20 -14.44 20.91
N ARG A 116 -11.47 -14.32 22.21
CA ARG A 116 -12.66 -14.90 22.85
C ARG A 116 -13.86 -14.00 22.63
N TYR A 117 -15.06 -14.60 22.66
CA TYR A 117 -16.32 -13.90 22.39
C TYR A 117 -16.51 -12.57 23.14
N ARG A 118 -16.06 -12.47 24.41
CA ARG A 118 -16.22 -11.24 25.20
C ARG A 118 -15.50 -10.04 24.58
N GLU A 119 -14.41 -10.27 23.85
CA GLU A 119 -13.62 -9.23 23.19
C GLU A 119 -14.35 -8.72 21.95
N PHE A 120 -14.98 -9.60 21.17
CA PHE A 120 -15.88 -9.20 20.07
C PHE A 120 -17.05 -8.35 20.58
N ALA A 121 -17.63 -8.72 21.73
CA ALA A 121 -18.70 -7.96 22.35
C ALA A 121 -18.24 -6.58 22.85
N ALA A 122 -17.00 -6.49 23.37
CA ALA A 122 -16.39 -5.23 23.76
C ALA A 122 -16.16 -4.33 22.55
N LEU A 123 -15.55 -4.86 21.48
CA LEU A 123 -15.39 -4.16 20.20
C LEU A 123 -16.73 -3.62 19.69
N HIS A 124 -17.76 -4.48 19.61
CA HIS A 124 -19.09 -4.06 19.17
C HIS A 124 -19.64 -2.88 19.96
N HIS A 125 -19.44 -2.88 21.28
CA HIS A 125 -19.91 -1.80 22.14
C HIS A 125 -19.14 -0.50 21.89
N THR A 126 -17.82 -0.57 21.71
CA THR A 126 -16.97 0.58 21.36
C THR A 126 -17.40 1.18 20.03
N LEU A 127 -17.49 0.36 18.98
CA LEU A 127 -17.87 0.82 17.64
C LEU A 127 -19.27 1.45 17.61
N ARG A 128 -20.23 0.92 18.38
CA ARG A 128 -21.58 1.52 18.48
C ARG A 128 -21.62 2.88 19.16
N LYS A 129 -20.65 3.20 20.02
CA LYS A 129 -20.54 4.52 20.65
C LYS A 129 -19.89 5.52 19.71
N GLU A 130 -18.90 5.08 18.95
CA GLU A 130 -18.11 5.91 18.04
C GLU A 130 -18.88 6.22 16.74
N PHE A 131 -19.36 5.18 16.04
CA PHE A 131 -20.02 5.32 14.74
C PHE A 131 -21.54 5.40 14.86
N LEU A 132 -22.01 6.54 15.37
CA LEU A 132 -23.44 6.81 15.52
C LEU A 132 -24.13 6.91 14.15
N GLY A 133 -25.35 6.37 14.07
CA GLY A 133 -26.11 6.31 12.82
C GLY A 133 -25.74 5.15 11.89
N PHE A 134 -24.63 4.44 12.13
CA PHE A 134 -24.36 3.20 11.41
C PHE A 134 -25.24 2.05 11.94
N ASN A 135 -25.89 1.33 11.03
CA ASN A 135 -26.72 0.18 11.38
C ASN A 135 -25.86 -1.09 11.48
N PHE A 136 -25.28 -1.31 12.66
CA PHE A 136 -24.40 -2.44 12.90
C PHE A 136 -25.11 -3.80 12.71
N PRO A 137 -24.45 -4.80 12.11
CA PRO A 137 -24.95 -6.15 12.05
C PRO A 137 -25.17 -6.73 13.46
N LYS A 138 -26.14 -7.64 13.58
CA LYS A 138 -26.42 -8.31 14.86
C LYS A 138 -25.24 -9.19 15.27
N LEU A 139 -24.64 -8.91 16.41
CA LEU A 139 -23.63 -9.77 17.02
C LEU A 139 -24.30 -11.04 17.57
N PRO A 140 -23.70 -12.24 17.46
CA PRO A 140 -24.20 -13.45 18.10
C PRO A 140 -24.44 -13.24 19.59
N GLY A 141 -25.54 -13.76 20.13
CA GLY A 141 -25.91 -13.56 21.53
C GLY A 141 -25.03 -14.31 22.54
N LYS A 142 -25.02 -13.81 23.78
CA LYS A 142 -24.47 -14.53 24.93
C LYS A 142 -25.38 -15.70 25.27
N TRP A 143 -24.77 -16.84 25.60
CA TRP A 143 -25.48 -18.03 26.10
C TRP A 143 -25.02 -18.29 27.54
N PRO A 144 -25.92 -18.58 28.48
CA PRO A 144 -25.56 -18.69 29.90
C PRO A 144 -24.89 -20.02 30.27
N PHE A 145 -24.93 -21.02 29.39
CA PHE A 145 -24.34 -22.35 29.61
C PHE A 145 -23.12 -22.59 28.73
N THR A 146 -22.41 -23.69 28.98
CA THR A 146 -21.39 -24.21 28.06
C THR A 146 -22.03 -24.49 26.71
N LEU A 147 -21.37 -24.03 25.64
CA LEU A 147 -21.86 -24.25 24.30
C LEU A 147 -21.53 -25.66 23.84
N SER A 148 -22.48 -26.31 23.16
CA SER A 148 -22.18 -27.50 22.36
C SER A 148 -21.30 -27.15 21.16
N GLU A 149 -20.67 -28.15 20.54
CA GLU A 149 -19.85 -27.98 19.34
C GLU A 149 -20.64 -27.32 18.19
N GLN A 150 -21.88 -27.75 17.97
CA GLN A 150 -22.78 -27.15 16.97
C GLN A 150 -23.06 -25.66 17.27
N GLN A 151 -23.25 -25.30 18.55
CA GLN A 151 -23.46 -23.91 18.94
C GLN A 151 -22.18 -23.06 18.83
N LEU A 152 -21.00 -23.65 19.09
CA LEU A 152 -19.71 -23.00 18.90
C LEU A 152 -19.46 -22.68 17.43
N ASP A 153 -19.70 -23.63 16.54
CA ASP A 153 -19.57 -23.44 15.10
C ASP A 153 -20.62 -22.45 14.54
N GLY A 154 -21.84 -22.47 15.08
CA GLY A 154 -22.84 -21.43 14.81
C GLY A 154 -22.38 -20.03 15.24
N ARG A 155 -21.76 -19.91 16.43
CA ARG A 155 -21.17 -18.66 16.91
C ARG A 155 -19.99 -18.22 16.05
N ARG A 156 -19.10 -19.14 15.66
CA ARG A 156 -17.96 -18.89 14.76
C ARG A 156 -18.41 -18.24 13.47
N ARG A 157 -19.35 -18.85 12.74
CA ARG A 157 -19.95 -18.28 11.52
C ARG A 157 -20.59 -16.92 11.75
N GLY A 158 -21.31 -16.76 12.86
CA GLY A 158 -21.95 -15.49 13.18
C GLY A 158 -20.95 -14.36 13.48
N LEU A 159 -19.81 -14.67 14.11
CA LEU A 159 -18.73 -13.71 14.34
C LEU A 159 -18.00 -13.36 13.03
N GLU A 160 -17.81 -14.33 12.14
CA GLU A 160 -17.25 -14.12 10.80
C GLU A 160 -18.10 -13.14 9.99
N GLN A 161 -19.41 -13.43 9.85
CA GLN A 161 -20.36 -12.54 9.16
C GLN A 161 -20.47 -11.15 9.80
N TYR A 162 -20.31 -11.06 11.11
CA TYR A 162 -20.30 -9.80 11.83
C TYR A 162 -19.08 -8.96 11.42
N LEU A 163 -17.88 -9.53 11.51
CA LEU A 163 -16.64 -8.84 11.14
C LEU A 163 -16.60 -8.50 9.65
N GLU A 164 -17.03 -9.41 8.77
CA GLU A 164 -17.11 -9.16 7.32
C GLU A 164 -17.90 -7.88 7.02
N LYS A 165 -19.08 -7.70 7.65
CA LYS A 165 -19.93 -6.53 7.44
C LYS A 165 -19.40 -5.25 8.09
N VAL A 166 -18.74 -5.36 9.25
CA VAL A 166 -18.12 -4.23 9.94
C VAL A 166 -16.90 -3.73 9.19
N CYS A 167 -16.00 -4.64 8.82
CA CYS A 167 -14.77 -4.31 8.11
C CYS A 167 -15.01 -3.96 6.62
N ALA A 168 -16.20 -4.23 6.09
CA ALA A 168 -16.56 -3.78 4.75
C ALA A 168 -16.66 -2.26 4.62
N VAL A 169 -16.90 -1.52 5.71
CA VAL A 169 -16.99 -0.06 5.69
C VAL A 169 -15.64 0.54 6.04
N ARG A 170 -15.04 1.31 5.12
CA ARG A 170 -13.63 1.72 5.22
C ARG A 170 -13.32 2.47 6.51
N VAL A 171 -14.13 3.49 6.84
CA VAL A 171 -13.93 4.33 8.02
C VAL A 171 -14.05 3.57 9.35
N ILE A 172 -14.83 2.48 9.38
CA ILE A 172 -14.98 1.64 10.57
C ILE A 172 -13.82 0.64 10.66
N ALA A 173 -13.44 0.03 9.54
CA ALA A 173 -12.28 -0.85 9.48
C ALA A 173 -11.02 -0.08 9.94
N GLU A 174 -10.79 1.11 9.41
CA GLU A 174 -9.58 1.90 9.72
C GLU A 174 -9.59 2.54 11.11
N SER A 175 -10.61 2.28 11.95
CA SER A 175 -10.66 2.83 13.29
C SER A 175 -9.66 2.15 14.23
N ASP A 176 -9.13 2.93 15.18
CA ASP A 176 -8.19 2.45 16.19
C ASP A 176 -8.74 1.24 16.95
N ALA A 177 -10.05 1.22 17.23
CA ALA A 177 -10.71 0.11 17.92
C ALA A 177 -10.65 -1.21 17.14
N VAL A 178 -10.83 -1.18 15.82
CA VAL A 178 -10.70 -2.39 14.98
C VAL A 178 -9.24 -2.78 14.83
N GLN A 179 -8.33 -1.82 14.63
CA GLN A 179 -6.89 -2.08 14.55
C GLN A 179 -6.36 -2.75 15.82
N GLU A 180 -6.71 -2.23 17.00
CA GLU A 180 -6.35 -2.81 18.30
C GLU A 180 -6.93 -4.21 18.46
N PHE A 181 -8.21 -4.41 18.09
CA PHE A 181 -8.84 -5.72 18.18
C PHE A 181 -8.14 -6.77 17.29
N LEU A 182 -7.74 -6.40 16.08
CA LEU A 182 -7.07 -7.27 15.12
C LEU A 182 -5.58 -7.45 15.39
N THR A 183 -4.98 -6.66 16.28
CA THR A 183 -3.56 -6.76 16.65
C THR A 183 -3.40 -7.64 17.88
N ASP A 184 -2.76 -8.80 17.74
CA ASP A 184 -2.60 -9.75 18.83
C ASP A 184 -1.74 -9.16 19.97
N SER A 185 -2.35 -8.98 21.15
CA SER A 185 -1.75 -8.24 22.28
C SER A 185 -1.14 -9.14 23.36
N ASP A 186 -1.33 -10.45 23.29
CA ASP A 186 -0.96 -11.35 24.40
C ASP A 186 -0.51 -12.74 23.90
N ASP A 187 0.79 -12.90 23.63
CA ASP A 187 1.40 -14.23 23.48
C ASP A 187 2.85 -14.27 24.03
N SER A 188 3.16 -13.42 25.01
CA SER A 188 4.48 -13.32 25.66
C SER A 188 4.94 -14.61 26.34
N SER A 189 4.04 -15.59 26.51
CA SER A 189 4.30 -16.80 27.26
C SER A 189 4.48 -18.07 26.42
N ASN A 190 4.18 -18.02 25.11
CA ASN A 190 4.45 -19.06 24.12
C ASN A 190 4.55 -18.42 22.73
N PRO A 191 5.76 -18.14 22.20
CA PRO A 191 5.91 -17.53 20.89
C PRO A 191 5.56 -18.57 19.81
N THR A 192 4.28 -18.60 19.42
CA THR A 192 3.82 -19.44 18.30
C THR A 192 4.34 -18.85 16.99
N PRO A 193 4.97 -19.67 16.12
CA PRO A 193 5.33 -19.21 14.79
C PRO A 193 4.08 -18.77 14.01
N VAL A 194 4.25 -17.73 13.21
CA VAL A 194 3.26 -17.17 12.32
C VAL A 194 3.72 -17.33 10.89
N ASP A 195 2.77 -17.58 10.00
CA ASP A 195 3.02 -17.75 8.58
C ASP A 195 2.91 -16.40 7.86
N LEU A 196 4.05 -15.88 7.40
CA LEU A 196 4.13 -14.69 6.58
C LEU A 196 4.16 -15.08 5.11
N LYS A 197 3.21 -14.57 4.33
CA LYS A 197 3.25 -14.68 2.86
C LYS A 197 4.09 -13.54 2.32
N VAL A 198 4.95 -13.81 1.35
CA VAL A 198 5.79 -12.81 0.67
C VAL A 198 5.61 -13.01 -0.83
N LEU A 199 5.31 -11.92 -1.54
CA LEU A 199 5.15 -11.91 -2.98
C LEU A 199 6.52 -11.88 -3.66
N LEU A 200 6.77 -12.80 -4.58
CA LEU A 200 7.97 -12.84 -5.39
C LEU A 200 7.79 -12.02 -6.68
N PRO A 201 8.88 -11.57 -7.31
CA PRO A 201 8.82 -10.81 -8.57
C PRO A 201 8.03 -11.47 -9.70
N ASP A 202 8.07 -12.80 -9.78
CA ASP A 202 7.33 -13.63 -10.75
C ASP A 202 5.84 -13.82 -10.40
N LYS A 203 5.35 -13.12 -9.35
CA LYS A 203 3.99 -13.17 -8.79
C LYS A 203 3.66 -14.42 -7.98
N GLU A 204 4.61 -15.34 -7.80
CA GLU A 204 4.45 -16.46 -6.87
C GLU A 204 4.42 -15.96 -5.41
N VAL A 205 3.77 -16.72 -4.54
CA VAL A 205 3.68 -16.40 -3.12
C VAL A 205 4.40 -17.45 -2.31
N VAL A 206 5.49 -17.05 -1.64
CA VAL A 206 6.20 -17.91 -0.70
C VAL A 206 5.69 -17.66 0.72
N THR A 207 5.54 -18.71 1.52
CA THR A 207 5.14 -18.59 2.93
C THR A 207 6.29 -19.00 3.83
N VAL A 208 6.73 -18.16 4.77
CA VAL A 208 7.76 -18.50 5.77
C VAL A 208 7.13 -18.48 7.17
N SER A 209 7.51 -19.45 8.00
CA SER A 209 7.03 -19.56 9.38
C SER A 209 8.08 -18.99 10.32
N VAL A 210 7.77 -17.87 10.98
CA VAL A 210 8.71 -17.09 11.81
C VAL A 210 8.06 -16.65 13.11
N LEU A 211 8.81 -16.13 14.07
CA LEU A 211 8.20 -15.57 15.27
C LEU A 211 7.61 -14.19 14.99
N LYS A 212 6.57 -13.79 15.75
CA LYS A 212 5.94 -12.46 15.66
C LYS A 212 6.92 -11.31 15.85
N SER A 213 8.05 -11.55 16.51
CA SER A 213 9.11 -10.58 16.80
C SER A 213 10.30 -10.66 15.84
N THR A 214 10.28 -11.55 14.85
CA THR A 214 11.37 -11.70 13.90
C THR A 214 11.50 -10.43 13.06
N ASN A 215 12.72 -9.91 12.94
CA ASN A 215 13.02 -8.70 12.19
C ASN A 215 13.05 -8.95 10.67
N ALA A 216 13.12 -7.89 9.87
CA ALA A 216 13.09 -7.98 8.42
C ALA A 216 14.28 -8.73 7.81
N ASP A 217 15.48 -8.63 8.40
CA ASP A 217 16.68 -9.33 7.90
C ASP A 217 16.56 -10.84 8.06
N ASP A 218 16.09 -11.30 9.21
CA ASP A 218 15.89 -12.72 9.49
C ASP A 218 14.71 -13.30 8.68
N VAL A 219 13.64 -12.53 8.47
CA VAL A 219 12.56 -12.93 7.54
C VAL A 219 13.09 -13.02 6.11
N TYR A 220 13.88 -12.04 5.65
CA TYR A 220 14.49 -12.06 4.32
C TYR A 220 15.38 -13.28 4.14
N ARG A 221 16.22 -13.61 5.12
CA ARG A 221 17.08 -14.80 5.11
C ARG A 221 16.26 -16.09 5.00
N ALA A 222 15.18 -16.22 5.75
CA ALA A 222 14.28 -17.37 5.68
C ALA A 222 13.59 -17.50 4.31
N VAL A 223 13.22 -16.37 3.68
CA VAL A 223 12.68 -16.36 2.32
C VAL A 223 13.74 -16.83 1.32
N CYS A 224 14.96 -16.27 1.38
CA CYS A 224 16.06 -16.64 0.48
C CYS A 224 16.42 -18.13 0.57
N GLU A 225 16.48 -18.68 1.78
CA GLU A 225 16.70 -20.11 2.00
C GLU A 225 15.58 -20.95 1.39
N LYS A 226 14.32 -20.54 1.60
CA LYS A 226 13.15 -21.26 1.10
C LYS A 226 13.04 -21.27 -0.43
N ILE A 227 13.42 -20.18 -1.09
CA ILE A 227 13.39 -20.09 -2.57
C ILE A 227 14.70 -20.53 -3.23
N GLY A 228 15.74 -20.84 -2.44
CA GLY A 228 17.06 -21.25 -2.95
C GLY A 228 17.83 -20.13 -3.65
N LEU A 229 17.66 -18.86 -3.25
CA LEU A 229 18.38 -17.74 -3.84
C LEU A 229 19.86 -17.79 -3.44
N SER A 230 20.78 -17.79 -4.43
CA SER A 230 22.21 -17.89 -4.17
C SER A 230 22.72 -16.78 -3.24
N LYS A 231 23.57 -17.14 -2.29
CA LYS A 231 24.15 -16.19 -1.32
C LYS A 231 24.91 -15.04 -1.99
N SER A 232 25.53 -15.29 -3.16
CA SER A 232 26.28 -14.27 -3.91
C SER A 232 25.38 -13.12 -4.40
N VAL A 233 24.11 -13.42 -4.72
CA VAL A 233 23.17 -12.43 -5.26
C VAL A 233 22.19 -11.86 -4.23
N GLN A 234 22.12 -12.43 -3.02
CA GLN A 234 21.20 -11.98 -1.98
C GLN A 234 21.37 -10.50 -1.60
N LYS A 235 22.56 -9.91 -1.73
CA LYS A 235 22.80 -8.48 -1.46
C LYS A 235 22.14 -7.52 -2.45
N TYR A 236 21.61 -8.02 -3.56
CA TYR A 236 20.96 -7.25 -4.63
C TYR A 236 19.44 -7.34 -4.60
N PHE A 237 18.87 -8.01 -3.60
CA PHE A 237 17.44 -8.08 -3.34
C PHE A 237 17.17 -7.81 -1.87
N TYR A 238 15.95 -7.43 -1.54
CA TYR A 238 15.54 -7.30 -0.15
C TYR A 238 14.03 -7.42 0.01
N LEU A 239 13.57 -7.37 1.27
CA LEU A 239 12.16 -7.31 1.64
C LEU A 239 11.61 -5.88 1.53
N PHE A 240 10.46 -5.75 0.87
CA PHE A 240 9.76 -4.50 0.65
C PHE A 240 8.34 -4.60 1.18
N GLU A 241 7.84 -3.50 1.74
CA GLU A 241 6.42 -3.31 2.01
C GLU A 241 5.74 -2.74 0.77
N ILE A 242 4.65 -3.37 0.35
CA ILE A 242 3.70 -2.85 -0.63
C ILE A 242 2.70 -1.99 0.16
N VAL A 243 2.78 -0.68 -0.05
CA VAL A 243 1.86 0.29 0.54
C VAL A 243 0.73 0.64 -0.45
N GLU A 244 -0.13 1.59 -0.08
CA GLU A 244 -1.21 2.05 -0.96
C GLU A 244 -0.71 2.52 -2.34
N TYR A 245 -1.59 2.46 -3.34
CA TYR A 245 -1.32 2.84 -4.73
C TYR A 245 -0.23 2.01 -5.42
N ASN A 246 0.03 0.79 -4.94
CA ASN A 246 1.08 -0.10 -5.46
C ASN A 246 2.49 0.50 -5.39
N PHE A 247 2.75 1.42 -4.46
CA PHE A 247 4.11 1.86 -4.19
C PHE A 247 4.79 0.84 -3.27
N GLU A 248 6.07 0.59 -3.48
CA GLU A 248 6.85 -0.34 -2.65
C GLU A 248 8.04 0.38 -2.02
N ARG A 249 8.16 0.28 -0.69
CA ARG A 249 9.33 0.78 0.04
C ARG A 249 10.16 -0.36 0.61
N LYS A 250 11.48 -0.22 0.61
CA LYS A 250 12.38 -1.17 1.26
C LYS A 250 12.18 -1.12 2.77
N LEU A 251 12.16 -2.29 3.42
CA LEU A 251 12.20 -2.37 4.87
C LEU A 251 13.60 -2.11 5.43
N GLN A 252 13.66 -1.53 6.63
CA GLN A 252 14.86 -1.50 7.45
C GLN A 252 15.11 -2.87 8.08
N PRO A 253 16.38 -3.26 8.29
CA PRO A 253 16.73 -4.57 8.86
C PRO A 253 16.06 -4.87 10.21
N ASN A 254 15.83 -3.84 11.02
CA ASN A 254 15.23 -3.94 12.35
C ASN A 254 13.70 -3.80 12.38
N GLU A 255 13.05 -3.49 11.26
CA GLU A 255 11.57 -3.46 11.20
C GLU A 255 11.00 -4.86 11.44
N CYS A 256 9.78 -4.95 11.97
CA CYS A 256 9.08 -6.20 12.24
C CYS A 256 8.06 -6.47 11.13
N PRO A 257 8.31 -7.41 10.19
CA PRO A 257 7.39 -7.65 9.07
C PRO A 257 6.02 -8.12 9.51
N HIS A 258 5.91 -8.88 10.61
CA HIS A 258 4.63 -9.32 11.15
C HIS A 258 3.75 -8.14 11.60
N SER A 259 4.34 -7.11 12.22
CA SER A 259 3.61 -5.90 12.61
C SER A 259 3.02 -5.19 11.39
N LEU A 260 3.81 -5.05 10.31
CA LEU A 260 3.34 -4.45 9.04
C LEU A 260 2.26 -5.32 8.38
N TYR A 261 2.40 -6.65 8.49
CA TYR A 261 1.47 -7.62 7.96
C TYR A 261 0.08 -7.53 8.59
N ILE A 262 0.05 -7.23 9.89
CA ILE A 262 -1.18 -6.92 10.62
C ILE A 262 -1.66 -5.52 10.26
N GLN A 263 -0.82 -4.48 10.32
CA GLN A 263 -1.26 -3.09 10.08
C GLN A 263 -1.90 -2.90 8.69
N ASN A 264 -1.39 -3.57 7.66
CA ASN A 264 -1.91 -3.50 6.29
C ASN A 264 -2.98 -4.56 5.98
N TYR A 265 -3.72 -5.04 6.99
CA TYR A 265 -4.76 -6.06 6.80
C TYR A 265 -5.85 -5.64 5.80
N SER A 266 -6.04 -4.32 5.63
CA SER A 266 -7.01 -3.71 4.72
C SER A 266 -6.64 -3.82 3.24
N THR A 267 -5.44 -4.30 2.92
CA THR A 267 -5.00 -4.43 1.53
C THR A 267 -5.60 -5.68 0.88
N ALA A 268 -6.19 -5.54 -0.31
CA ALA A 268 -6.82 -6.66 -1.04
C ALA A 268 -5.82 -7.70 -1.58
N SER A 269 -4.53 -7.41 -1.58
CA SER A 269 -3.48 -8.31 -2.05
C SER A 269 -3.26 -9.50 -1.11
N SER A 270 -2.74 -10.61 -1.64
CA SER A 270 -2.41 -11.81 -0.86
C SER A 270 -1.31 -11.55 0.19
N SER A 271 -0.44 -10.57 -0.06
CA SER A 271 0.59 -10.09 0.86
C SER A 271 0.82 -8.58 0.70
N CYS A 272 1.25 -7.92 1.78
CA CYS A 272 1.83 -6.56 1.77
C CYS A 272 3.37 -6.60 1.82
N LEU A 273 3.98 -7.79 1.76
CA LEU A 273 5.41 -8.00 1.73
C LEU A 273 5.82 -8.54 0.36
N SER A 274 6.93 -8.07 -0.17
CA SER A 274 7.47 -8.54 -1.45
C SER A 274 8.99 -8.60 -1.46
N ILE A 275 9.54 -9.48 -2.31
CA ILE A 275 10.96 -9.42 -2.68
C ILE A 275 11.10 -8.51 -3.89
N ARG A 276 12.06 -7.58 -3.84
CA ARG A 276 12.39 -6.70 -4.97
C ARG A 276 13.90 -6.49 -5.08
N LYS A 277 14.34 -6.21 -6.30
CA LYS A 277 15.69 -5.72 -6.62
C LYS A 277 16.05 -4.50 -5.78
N TRP A 278 17.22 -4.58 -5.14
CA TRP A 278 17.92 -3.52 -4.43
C TRP A 278 19.31 -3.30 -5.06
N LEU A 279 19.27 -2.92 -6.33
CA LEU A 279 20.42 -2.71 -7.20
C LEU A 279 20.06 -1.69 -8.27
N PHE A 280 20.91 -0.70 -8.47
CA PHE A 280 20.69 0.39 -9.42
C PHE A 280 21.74 0.42 -10.54
N ASN A 281 22.98 -0.01 -10.28
CA ASN A 281 24.07 -0.02 -11.24
C ASN A 281 23.81 -1.03 -12.38
N PRO A 282 23.62 -0.56 -13.63
CA PRO A 282 23.29 -1.44 -14.75
C PRO A 282 24.39 -2.45 -15.08
N ARG A 283 25.67 -2.14 -14.79
CA ARG A 283 26.79 -3.05 -15.07
C ARG A 283 26.78 -4.23 -14.11
N THR A 284 26.64 -3.95 -12.81
CA THR A 284 26.50 -4.98 -11.78
C THR A 284 25.24 -5.81 -12.02
N GLU A 285 24.12 -5.19 -12.44
CA GLU A 285 22.90 -5.91 -12.80
C GLU A 285 23.13 -6.91 -13.94
N ILE A 286 23.91 -6.56 -14.96
CA ILE A 286 24.26 -7.48 -16.05
C ILE A 286 25.04 -8.69 -15.50
N SER A 287 26.02 -8.47 -14.61
CA SER A 287 26.78 -9.56 -13.99
C SER A 287 25.88 -10.49 -13.17
N VAL A 288 24.98 -9.92 -12.34
CA VAL A 288 24.03 -10.69 -11.52
C VAL A 288 23.09 -11.53 -12.38
N VAL A 289 22.58 -10.98 -13.48
CA VAL A 289 21.72 -11.69 -14.44
C VAL A 289 22.48 -12.84 -15.13
N ALA A 290 23.78 -12.69 -15.35
CA ALA A 290 24.61 -13.74 -15.95
C ALA A 290 24.99 -14.85 -14.94
N GLU A 291 25.09 -14.51 -13.65
CA GLU A 291 25.53 -15.41 -12.59
C GLU A 291 24.42 -16.33 -12.07
N ASP A 292 23.19 -15.80 -11.88
CA ASP A 292 22.09 -16.54 -11.24
C ASP A 292 20.78 -16.44 -12.03
N SER A 293 20.22 -17.60 -12.39
CA SER A 293 18.99 -17.68 -13.21
C SER A 293 17.74 -17.18 -12.47
N THR A 294 17.67 -17.34 -11.15
CA THR A 294 16.55 -16.87 -10.33
C THR A 294 16.58 -15.35 -10.24
N ALA A 295 17.77 -14.77 -10.01
CA ALA A 295 17.97 -13.33 -10.07
C ALA A 295 17.63 -12.77 -11.45
N ALA A 296 18.04 -13.44 -12.54
CA ALA A 296 17.69 -13.06 -13.90
C ALA A 296 16.17 -13.03 -14.12
N ALA A 297 15.46 -14.07 -13.69
CA ALA A 297 14.00 -14.15 -13.77
C ALA A 297 13.32 -13.04 -12.96
N PHE A 298 13.81 -12.77 -11.75
CA PHE A 298 13.27 -11.72 -10.89
C PHE A 298 13.45 -10.31 -11.48
N ILE A 299 14.65 -10.00 -11.97
CA ILE A 299 14.95 -8.72 -12.62
C ILE A 299 14.11 -8.55 -13.88
N PHE A 300 13.93 -9.63 -14.65
CA PHE A 300 13.05 -9.65 -15.82
C PHE A 300 11.60 -9.31 -15.45
N TRP A 301 11.00 -10.00 -14.49
CA TRP A 301 9.60 -9.76 -14.14
C TRP A 301 9.36 -8.39 -13.50
N GLN A 302 10.34 -7.85 -12.77
CA GLN A 302 10.27 -6.46 -12.30
C GLN A 302 10.34 -5.47 -13.46
N ALA A 303 11.21 -5.67 -14.46
CA ALA A 303 11.26 -4.82 -15.64
C ALA A 303 9.96 -4.89 -16.47
N VAL A 304 9.29 -6.05 -16.50
CA VAL A 304 7.94 -6.19 -17.08
C VAL A 304 6.92 -5.35 -16.31
N GLU A 305 6.93 -5.41 -14.99
CA GLU A 305 6.05 -4.61 -14.13
C GLU A 305 6.29 -3.10 -14.33
N ASP A 306 7.55 -2.66 -14.35
CA ASP A 306 7.91 -1.25 -14.52
C ASP A 306 7.46 -0.68 -15.87
N VAL A 307 7.49 -1.51 -16.93
CA VAL A 307 6.92 -1.15 -18.25
C VAL A 307 5.39 -1.07 -18.18
N ASN A 308 4.73 -2.03 -17.53
CA ASN A 308 3.27 -2.05 -17.40
C ASN A 308 2.75 -0.85 -16.59
N ARG A 309 3.52 -0.40 -15.58
CA ARG A 309 3.20 0.78 -14.76
C ARG A 309 3.58 2.10 -15.43
N GLY A 310 4.24 2.08 -16.59
CA GLY A 310 4.70 3.27 -17.29
C GLY A 310 5.90 3.97 -16.64
N VAL A 311 6.53 3.36 -15.64
CA VAL A 311 7.79 3.86 -15.06
C VAL A 311 8.91 3.75 -16.09
N CYS A 312 8.98 2.61 -16.78
CA CYS A 312 9.86 2.40 -17.92
C CYS A 312 9.10 2.70 -19.22
N VAL A 313 9.47 3.78 -19.91
CA VAL A 313 8.70 4.32 -21.04
C VAL A 313 9.04 3.58 -22.33
N ALA A 314 8.18 2.65 -22.73
CA ALA A 314 8.39 1.81 -23.92
C ALA A 314 8.16 2.53 -25.26
N GLY A 315 7.25 3.50 -25.33
CA GLY A 315 6.88 4.19 -26.57
C GLY A 315 6.60 3.22 -27.74
N ALA A 316 7.19 3.49 -28.91
CA ALA A 316 7.04 2.65 -30.10
C ALA A 316 7.58 1.21 -29.95
N ARG A 317 8.40 0.93 -28.91
CA ARG A 317 9.00 -0.39 -28.66
C ARG A 317 8.12 -1.30 -27.81
N LEU A 318 6.95 -0.84 -27.35
CA LEU A 318 6.04 -1.61 -26.50
C LEU A 318 5.65 -2.96 -27.12
N TYR A 319 5.34 -2.99 -28.42
CA TYR A 319 5.00 -4.24 -29.12
C TYR A 319 6.14 -5.26 -29.07
N GLN A 320 7.39 -4.82 -29.24
CA GLN A 320 8.56 -5.70 -29.18
C GLN A 320 8.74 -6.28 -27.78
N LEU A 321 8.60 -5.44 -26.74
CA LEU A 321 8.64 -5.88 -25.35
C LEU A 321 7.54 -6.90 -25.03
N LYS A 322 6.31 -6.69 -25.51
CA LYS A 322 5.21 -7.65 -25.34
C LYS A 322 5.50 -9.00 -26.01
N ALA A 323 6.10 -9.01 -27.19
CA ALA A 323 6.54 -10.25 -27.85
C ALA A 323 7.68 -10.95 -27.10
N LEU A 324 8.49 -10.19 -26.36
CA LEU A 324 9.62 -10.66 -25.54
C LEU A 324 9.22 -11.07 -24.11
N GLN A 325 7.96 -10.93 -23.71
CA GLN A 325 7.47 -11.14 -22.34
C GLN A 325 7.36 -12.64 -21.98
N ASP A 326 8.47 -13.37 -22.10
CA ASP A 326 8.68 -14.75 -21.69
C ASP A 326 10.04 -14.83 -20.98
N VAL A 327 10.09 -15.46 -19.80
CA VAL A 327 11.31 -15.56 -18.99
C VAL A 327 12.47 -16.23 -19.73
N ARG A 328 12.20 -17.13 -20.69
CA ARG A 328 13.22 -17.75 -21.56
C ARG A 328 13.89 -16.74 -22.48
N ARG A 329 13.25 -15.60 -22.72
CA ARG A 329 13.73 -14.46 -23.51
C ARG A 329 14.17 -13.28 -22.64
N ALA A 330 14.40 -13.52 -21.34
CA ALA A 330 14.77 -12.49 -20.38
C ALA A 330 15.99 -11.67 -20.83
N ALA A 331 17.01 -12.31 -21.41
CA ALA A 331 18.20 -11.62 -21.89
C ALA A 331 17.87 -10.55 -22.96
N ASP A 332 17.07 -10.91 -23.96
CA ASP A 332 16.64 -10.01 -25.04
C ASP A 332 15.72 -8.90 -24.50
N TYR A 333 14.77 -9.27 -23.64
CA TYR A 333 13.87 -8.30 -23.00
C TYR A 333 14.64 -7.27 -22.19
N LEU A 334 15.55 -7.71 -21.33
CA LEU A 334 16.35 -6.83 -20.46
C LEU A 334 17.32 -5.98 -21.26
N SER A 335 17.91 -6.51 -22.34
CA SER A 335 18.75 -5.75 -23.27
C SER A 335 17.96 -4.58 -23.89
N LEU A 336 16.74 -4.84 -24.37
CA LEU A 336 15.85 -3.81 -24.90
C LEU A 336 15.42 -2.82 -23.80
N ALA A 337 14.97 -3.32 -22.65
CA ALA A 337 14.45 -2.51 -21.56
C ALA A 337 15.49 -1.53 -20.99
N ARG A 338 16.76 -1.96 -20.85
CA ARG A 338 17.86 -1.09 -20.38
C ARG A 338 18.10 0.13 -21.26
N SER A 339 17.69 0.09 -22.53
CA SER A 339 17.81 1.22 -23.46
C SER A 339 16.69 2.24 -23.36
N LEU A 340 15.66 1.97 -22.54
CA LEU A 340 14.46 2.80 -22.43
C LEU A 340 14.58 3.83 -21.29
N PRO A 341 13.99 5.03 -21.45
CA PRO A 341 13.88 5.99 -20.36
C PRO A 341 13.12 5.40 -19.17
N GLY A 342 13.60 5.67 -17.96
CA GLY A 342 12.94 5.20 -16.73
C GLY A 342 13.26 3.75 -16.34
N TYR A 343 14.02 2.99 -17.14
CA TYR A 343 14.47 1.66 -16.71
C TYR A 343 15.25 1.74 -15.39
N GLY A 344 14.90 0.87 -14.43
CA GLY A 344 15.53 0.83 -13.11
C GLY A 344 15.28 2.07 -12.25
N HIS A 345 14.32 2.94 -12.62
CA HIS A 345 13.93 4.06 -11.77
C HIS A 345 12.90 3.63 -10.73
N VAL A 346 12.98 4.24 -9.55
CA VAL A 346 11.93 4.20 -8.53
C VAL A 346 11.07 5.45 -8.72
N SER A 347 9.78 5.26 -8.99
CA SER A 347 8.80 6.34 -9.10
C SER A 347 8.12 6.59 -7.76
N PHE A 348 8.43 7.72 -7.12
CA PHE A 348 7.82 8.12 -5.86
C PHE A 348 6.44 8.75 -6.09
N PRO A 349 5.47 8.52 -5.19
CA PRO A 349 4.16 9.17 -5.23
C PRO A 349 4.27 10.70 -5.23
N ALA A 350 3.26 11.36 -5.79
CA ALA A 350 3.19 12.81 -5.82
C ALA A 350 3.34 13.40 -4.41
N ALA A 351 4.32 14.28 -4.24
CA ALA A 351 4.67 14.90 -2.98
C ALA A 351 4.57 16.42 -3.08
N ARG A 352 4.22 17.08 -1.98
CA ARG A 352 4.30 18.54 -1.89
C ARG A 352 5.77 18.93 -1.95
N ALA A 353 6.11 19.80 -2.89
CA ALA A 353 7.48 20.22 -3.13
C ALA A 353 7.62 21.73 -2.99
N GLU A 354 8.65 22.15 -2.26
CA GLU A 354 9.08 23.54 -2.14
C GLU A 354 10.46 23.70 -2.79
N ARG A 355 10.62 24.75 -3.58
CA ARG A 355 11.88 25.10 -4.24
C ARG A 355 12.28 26.50 -3.80
N SER A 356 13.56 26.74 -3.55
CA SER A 356 14.06 28.04 -3.06
C SER A 356 13.64 29.26 -3.92
N GLU A 357 13.31 29.06 -5.20
CA GLU A 357 12.92 30.12 -6.15
C GLU A 357 11.40 30.32 -6.29
N CYS A 358 10.60 29.38 -5.79
CA CYS A 358 9.14 29.40 -5.94
C CYS A 358 8.48 29.46 -4.56
N ARG A 359 7.76 30.55 -4.27
CA ARG A 359 7.02 30.70 -3.01
C ARG A 359 5.79 29.77 -2.91
N ALA A 360 5.31 29.25 -4.04
CA ALA A 360 4.19 28.33 -4.06
C ALA A 360 4.68 26.88 -4.06
N ALA A 361 4.18 26.08 -3.12
CA ALA A 361 4.39 24.64 -3.14
C ALA A 361 3.67 24.02 -4.34
N THR A 362 4.32 23.06 -4.99
CA THR A 362 3.77 22.33 -6.14
C THR A 362 3.79 20.84 -5.84
N ALA A 363 2.77 20.11 -6.27
CA ALA A 363 2.85 18.65 -6.24
C ALA A 363 3.85 18.20 -7.33
N LEU A 364 4.75 17.27 -7.00
CA LEU A 364 5.72 16.69 -7.93
C LEU A 364 5.82 15.19 -7.70
N CYS A 365 5.94 14.42 -8.79
CA CYS A 365 6.44 13.05 -8.72
C CYS A 365 7.95 13.07 -8.99
N VAL A 366 8.68 12.20 -8.31
CA VAL A 366 10.13 12.07 -8.46
C VAL A 366 10.44 10.68 -8.98
N LEU A 367 11.13 10.60 -10.11
CA LEU A 367 11.78 9.36 -10.52
C LEU A 367 13.25 9.42 -10.13
N LEU A 368 13.74 8.39 -9.46
CA LEU A 368 15.12 8.27 -9.03
C LEU A 368 15.75 7.03 -9.67
N GLY A 369 16.89 7.19 -10.35
CA GLY A 369 17.60 6.08 -10.97
C GLY A 369 19.09 6.32 -11.12
N TRP A 370 19.77 5.38 -11.78
CA TRP A 370 21.21 5.45 -12.03
C TRP A 370 21.69 6.75 -12.72
N PRO A 371 20.94 7.37 -13.67
CA PRO A 371 21.38 8.61 -14.29
C PRO A 371 21.25 9.86 -13.38
N GLY A 372 20.34 9.83 -12.41
CA GLY A 372 20.00 10.98 -11.56
C GLY A 372 18.53 10.97 -11.13
N LEU A 373 18.00 12.17 -10.92
CA LEU A 373 16.60 12.41 -10.58
C LEU A 373 15.86 13.03 -11.76
N ALA A 374 14.59 12.71 -11.92
CA ALA A 374 13.69 13.38 -12.83
C ALA A 374 12.46 13.90 -12.07
N LEU A 375 12.20 15.19 -12.19
CA LEU A 375 11.06 15.85 -11.54
C LEU A 375 9.96 16.08 -12.56
N GLN A 376 8.79 15.50 -12.31
CA GLN A 376 7.62 15.68 -13.16
C GLN A 376 6.46 16.25 -12.35
N ALA A 377 5.63 17.07 -13.00
CA ALA A 377 4.32 17.36 -12.45
C ALA A 377 3.50 16.06 -12.42
N PRO A 378 2.60 15.86 -11.44
CA PRO A 378 1.59 14.83 -11.51
C PRO A 378 0.86 14.95 -12.84
N ASP A 379 0.51 13.82 -13.43
CA ASP A 379 -0.01 13.72 -14.79
C ASP A 379 -1.06 14.81 -15.06
N PRO A 380 -0.88 15.67 -16.08
CA PRO A 380 -1.89 16.68 -16.40
C PRO A 380 -3.20 16.00 -16.79
N GLU A 381 -4.32 16.71 -16.63
CA GLU A 381 -5.58 16.35 -17.29
C GLU A 381 -5.31 15.91 -18.74
N PRO A 382 -6.08 14.94 -19.29
CA PRO A 382 -5.82 14.30 -20.57
C PRO A 382 -5.75 15.24 -21.79
N ALA A 383 -6.04 16.53 -21.62
CA ALA A 383 -6.04 17.56 -22.64
C ALA A 383 -4.70 18.33 -22.80
N ARG A 384 -3.72 18.17 -21.89
CA ARG A 384 -2.44 18.91 -21.99
C ARG A 384 -1.24 17.95 -22.09
N PRO A 385 -0.35 18.10 -23.08
CA PRO A 385 0.88 17.33 -23.11
C PRO A 385 1.71 17.63 -21.86
N ALA A 386 2.13 16.57 -21.16
CA ALA A 386 3.02 16.68 -20.01
C ALA A 386 4.30 17.42 -20.41
N ALA A 387 4.68 18.43 -19.63
CA ALA A 387 5.98 19.07 -19.81
C ALA A 387 7.09 18.01 -19.62
N PRO A 388 8.18 18.07 -20.39
CA PRO A 388 9.27 17.13 -20.22
C PRO A 388 9.79 17.19 -18.78
N PRO A 389 10.15 16.04 -18.17
CA PRO A 389 10.63 16.02 -16.81
C PRO A 389 11.90 16.85 -16.67
N ALA A 390 12.02 17.57 -15.57
CA ALA A 390 13.24 18.30 -15.25
C ALA A 390 14.28 17.33 -14.67
N GLU A 391 15.29 17.00 -15.48
CA GLU A 391 16.35 16.07 -15.10
C GLU A 391 17.46 16.75 -14.29
N ILE A 392 17.88 16.08 -13.21
CA ILE A 392 18.97 16.48 -12.33
C ILE A 392 19.96 15.31 -12.28
N PRO A 393 21.03 15.35 -13.10
CA PRO A 393 22.02 14.28 -13.11
C PRO A 393 22.83 14.27 -11.80
N TRP A 394 23.37 13.12 -11.41
CA TRP A 394 24.12 12.97 -10.16
C TRP A 394 25.28 13.95 -9.99
N ARG A 395 25.99 14.29 -11.07
CA ARG A 395 27.07 15.30 -11.08
C ARG A 395 26.63 16.69 -10.60
N ASN A 396 25.33 16.99 -10.67
CA ASN A 396 24.74 18.25 -10.24
C ASN A 396 24.22 18.18 -8.80
N VAL A 397 23.99 16.98 -8.25
CA VAL A 397 23.57 16.79 -6.86
C VAL A 397 24.77 17.05 -5.95
N ARG A 398 24.56 17.83 -4.88
CA ARG A 398 25.61 18.25 -3.94
C ARG A 398 25.44 17.64 -2.56
N ASP A 399 24.20 17.56 -2.10
CA ASP A 399 23.85 17.07 -0.76
C ASP A 399 22.40 16.58 -0.77
N TRP A 400 22.10 15.58 0.06
CA TRP A 400 20.73 15.16 0.35
C TRP A 400 20.62 14.68 1.79
N ARG A 401 19.48 14.93 2.42
CA ARG A 401 19.22 14.45 3.78
C ARG A 401 17.74 14.31 4.08
N ALA A 402 17.45 13.37 4.97
CA ALA A 402 16.15 13.26 5.63
C ALA A 402 16.02 14.37 6.69
N ASP A 403 14.80 14.87 6.84
CA ASP A 403 14.38 15.83 7.86
C ASP A 403 13.18 15.21 8.59
N ASP A 404 13.45 14.53 9.69
CA ASP A 404 12.44 13.78 10.45
C ASP A 404 11.42 14.73 11.11
N GLU A 405 11.83 15.94 11.50
CA GLU A 405 10.93 16.95 12.09
C GLU A 405 9.92 17.46 11.06
N ALA A 406 10.35 17.68 9.82
CA ALA A 406 9.50 18.14 8.73
C ALA A 406 8.83 17.00 7.94
N ALA A 407 9.16 15.73 8.24
CA ALA A 407 8.83 14.57 7.42
C ALA A 407 9.12 14.80 5.92
N ALA A 408 10.35 15.25 5.64
CA ALA A 408 10.74 15.71 4.32
C ALA A 408 12.14 15.25 3.89
N ALA A 409 12.36 15.17 2.58
CA ALA A 409 13.69 15.00 2.00
C ALA A 409 14.17 16.34 1.43
N ARG A 410 15.36 16.77 1.82
CA ARG A 410 16.00 17.99 1.30
C ARG A 410 17.13 17.60 0.37
N ILE A 411 17.08 18.07 -0.87
CA ILE A 411 18.05 17.78 -1.93
C ILE A 411 18.64 19.10 -2.44
N THR A 412 19.95 19.23 -2.38
CA THR A 412 20.69 20.39 -2.85
C THR A 412 21.40 20.06 -4.15
N TYR A 413 21.21 20.88 -5.18
CA TYR A 413 21.81 20.66 -6.51
C TYR A 413 22.19 21.96 -7.18
N THR A 414 23.21 21.91 -8.06
CA THR A 414 23.62 23.03 -8.92
C THR A 414 22.98 22.90 -10.28
N ARG A 415 22.30 23.95 -10.76
CA ARG A 415 21.78 23.99 -12.14
C ARG A 415 22.87 24.50 -13.10
N ASN A 416 22.64 24.38 -14.40
CA ASN A 416 23.54 24.85 -15.46
C ASN A 416 23.92 26.35 -15.37
N ASP A 417 23.14 27.15 -14.63
CA ASP A 417 23.45 28.56 -14.32
C ASP A 417 24.43 28.71 -13.15
N ASN A 418 25.01 27.61 -12.66
CA ASN A 418 25.92 27.51 -11.53
C ASN A 418 25.34 27.98 -10.18
N HIS A 419 24.02 28.17 -10.10
CA HIS A 419 23.34 28.50 -8.85
C HIS A 419 22.93 27.23 -8.11
N THR A 420 23.22 27.21 -6.81
CA THR A 420 22.79 26.15 -5.90
C THR A 420 21.33 26.35 -5.54
N ARG A 421 20.54 25.28 -5.63
CA ARG A 421 19.11 25.26 -5.32
C ARG A 421 18.84 24.16 -4.30
N THR A 422 17.85 24.38 -3.46
CA THR A 422 17.32 23.35 -2.55
C THR A 422 15.90 22.98 -2.97
N LEU A 423 15.66 21.69 -3.09
CA LEU A 423 14.36 21.07 -3.25
C LEU A 423 14.00 20.39 -1.93
N THR A 424 12.87 20.76 -1.33
CA THR A 424 12.30 20.08 -0.17
C THR A 424 11.06 19.32 -0.61
N LEU A 425 11.05 18.01 -0.42
CA LEU A 425 9.94 17.11 -0.74
C LEU A 425 9.30 16.63 0.55
N TYR A 426 8.07 17.04 0.81
CA TYR A 426 7.27 16.60 1.94
C TYR A 426 6.53 15.32 1.54
N THR A 427 6.98 14.19 2.06
CA THR A 427 6.48 12.86 1.71
C THR A 427 6.71 11.91 2.87
N PRO A 428 5.78 11.00 3.20
CA PRO A 428 6.01 9.98 4.23
C PRO A 428 7.17 9.03 3.88
N TYR A 429 7.61 9.01 2.61
CA TYR A 429 8.67 8.13 2.11
C TYR A 429 10.05 8.81 2.04
N TYR A 430 10.25 9.93 2.74
CA TYR A 430 11.48 10.73 2.68
C TYR A 430 12.74 9.93 3.05
N GLN A 431 12.66 9.09 4.10
CA GLN A 431 13.77 8.20 4.48
C GLN A 431 14.07 7.18 3.38
N PHE A 432 13.04 6.59 2.77
CA PHE A 432 13.23 5.64 1.68
C PHE A 432 13.85 6.31 0.44
N LEU A 433 13.44 7.53 0.11
CA LEU A 433 14.06 8.33 -0.95
C LEU A 433 15.55 8.54 -0.68
N CYS A 434 15.91 9.02 0.51
CA CYS A 434 17.32 9.20 0.89
C CYS A 434 18.10 7.88 0.85
N ASN A 435 17.54 6.78 1.36
CA ASN A 435 18.19 5.46 1.30
C ASN A 435 18.46 4.99 -0.14
N CYS A 436 17.56 5.27 -1.08
CA CYS A 436 17.82 4.99 -2.50
C CYS A 436 18.96 5.86 -3.04
N MET A 437 19.04 7.14 -2.65
CA MET A 437 20.14 8.02 -3.05
C MET A 437 21.48 7.58 -2.45
N ASP A 438 21.50 7.23 -1.16
CA ASP A 438 22.65 6.68 -0.46
C ASP A 438 23.13 5.39 -1.13
N ARG A 439 22.19 4.51 -1.46
CA ARG A 439 22.50 3.26 -2.16
C ARG A 439 23.12 3.49 -3.53
N ILE A 440 22.58 4.41 -4.33
CA ILE A 440 23.15 4.72 -5.65
C ILE A 440 24.55 5.32 -5.50
N ALA A 441 24.76 6.18 -4.50
CA ALA A 441 26.08 6.74 -4.20
C ALA A 441 27.08 5.68 -3.71
N GLU A 442 26.63 4.73 -2.89
CA GLU A 442 27.41 3.56 -2.47
C GLU A 442 27.83 2.72 -3.68
N GLU A 443 26.87 2.35 -4.54
CA GLU A 443 27.11 1.54 -5.75
C GLU A 443 28.00 2.24 -6.79
N ALA A 444 28.01 3.57 -6.82
CA ALA A 444 28.91 4.35 -7.68
C ALA A 444 30.36 4.35 -7.18
N ASN A 445 30.55 4.23 -5.86
CA ASN A 445 31.86 4.14 -5.22
C ASN A 445 32.31 2.69 -4.98
N TRP A 446 31.42 1.71 -5.16
CA TRP A 446 31.75 0.30 -5.04
C TRP A 446 32.84 -0.08 -6.03
N VAL A 447 34.01 -0.37 -5.47
CA VAL A 447 34.99 -1.22 -6.12
C VAL A 447 34.49 -2.64 -5.90
N ASP A 448 33.99 -3.28 -6.96
CA ASP A 448 33.68 -4.72 -6.92
C ASP A 448 34.99 -5.48 -6.65
N THR A 449 35.23 -5.84 -5.39
CA THR A 449 36.44 -6.57 -4.99
C THR A 449 36.36 -8.06 -5.31
N GLY A 450 35.22 -8.55 -5.84
CA GLY A 450 35.08 -9.94 -6.29
C GLY A 450 35.31 -11.00 -5.20
N GLU A 451 35.16 -10.63 -3.92
CA GLU A 451 35.25 -11.55 -2.78
C GLU A 451 33.88 -12.01 -2.28
#